data_AF-A0A2W1NC36-F1
#
_entry.id   AF-A0A2W1NC36-F1
#
_cell.length_a   1.000
_cell.length_b   1.000
_cell.length_c   1.000
_cell.angle_alpha   90.00
_cell.angle_beta   90.00
_cell.angle_gamma   90.00
#
_symmetry.space_group_name_H-M   'P 1'
#
loop_
_entity.id
_entity.type
_entity.pdbx_description
1 polymer ?
#
loop_
_entity_poly.entity_id
_entity_poly.type
_entity_poly.pdbx_seq_one_letter_code
_entity_poly.pdbx_strand_id
1 'polypeptide(L)' 'MAHETMDLHEVTAFKSLCLTKARTMQALVDDPELRRLMEMDAAVTTRQLQELNGLLSKAIP' A
#
# COMPACT_ATOMS: atom_id res chain seq x y z
N MET A 1 -5.80 -22.08 -3.81
CA MET A 1 -4.37 -21.94 -4.18
C MET A 1 -4.16 -20.91 -5.28
N ALA A 2 -4.27 -21.23 -6.58
CA ALA A 2 -3.98 -20.25 -7.64
C ALA A 2 -4.89 -19.00 -7.63
N HIS A 3 -6.20 -19.17 -7.40
CA HIS A 3 -7.15 -18.07 -7.28
C HIS A 3 -6.82 -17.15 -6.09
N GLU A 4 -6.60 -17.72 -4.91
CA GLU A 4 -6.26 -16.96 -3.69
C GLU A 4 -4.94 -16.20 -3.84
N THR A 5 -3.93 -16.79 -4.50
CA THR A 5 -2.67 -16.09 -4.83
C THR A 5 -2.91 -14.92 -5.79
N MET A 6 -3.83 -15.06 -6.76
CA MET A 6 -4.21 -13.97 -7.66
C MET A 6 -4.93 -12.84 -6.93
N ASP A 7 -5.90 -13.17 -6.08
CA ASP A 7 -6.62 -12.18 -5.26
C ASP A 7 -5.66 -11.42 -4.34
N LEU A 8 -4.68 -12.12 -3.75
CA LEU A 8 -3.62 -11.51 -2.95
C LEU A 8 -2.74 -10.57 -3.79
N HIS A 9 -2.41 -10.96 -5.02
CA HIS A 9 -1.68 -10.12 -5.99
C HIS A 9 -2.47 -8.85 -6.32
N GLU A 10 -3.76 -8.96 -6.58
CA GLU A 10 -4.64 -7.84 -6.90
C GLU A 10 -4.74 -6.83 -5.75
N VAL A 11 -4.95 -7.31 -4.52
CA VAL A 11 -4.99 -6.46 -3.33
C VAL A 11 -3.64 -5.76 -3.10
N THR A 12 -2.53 -6.47 -3.31
CA THR A 12 -1.17 -5.91 -3.17
C THR A 12 -0.92 -4.81 -4.22
N ALA A 13 -1.30 -5.05 -5.47
CA ALA A 13 -1.20 -4.07 -6.55
C ALA A 13 -2.08 -2.84 -6.28
N PHE A 14 -3.32 -3.06 -5.84
CA PHE A 14 -4.25 -2.00 -5.48
C PHE A 14 -3.69 -1.11 -4.37
N LYS A 15 -3.20 -1.69 -3.27
CA LYS A 15 -2.59 -0.92 -2.18
C LYS A 15 -1.34 -0.16 -2.61
N SER A 16 -0.54 -0.71 -3.52
CA SER A 16 0.63 -0.03 -4.10
C SER A 16 0.23 1.22 -4.91
N LEU A 17 -0.87 1.13 -5.65
CA LEU A 17 -1.45 2.28 -6.35
C LEU A 17 -1.96 3.34 -5.38
N CYS A 18 -2.66 2.93 -4.31
CA CYS A 18 -3.12 3.84 -3.26
C CYS A 18 -1.96 4.57 -2.58
N LEU A 19 -0.87 3.86 -2.24
CA LEU A 19 0.31 4.48 -1.64
C LEU A 19 0.94 5.52 -2.57
N THR A 20 1.07 5.21 -3.86
CA THR A 20 1.57 6.15 -4.85
C THR A 20 0.70 7.40 -4.90
N LYS A 21 -0.64 7.25 -4.95
CA LYS A 21 -1.58 8.37 -4.93
C LYS A 21 -1.42 9.21 -3.66
N ALA A 22 -1.38 8.58 -2.49
CA ALA A 22 -1.24 9.26 -1.21
C ALA A 22 0.06 10.07 -1.15
N ARG A 23 1.20 9.49 -1.58
CA ARG A 23 2.49 10.19 -1.62
C ARG A 23 2.53 11.34 -2.62
N THR A 24 1.95 11.16 -3.81
CA THR A 24 1.87 12.23 -4.81
C THR A 24 1.01 13.39 -4.29
N MET A 25 -0.16 13.10 -3.69
CA MET A 25 -1.02 14.13 -3.13
C MET A 25 -0.41 14.81 -1.91
N GLN A 26 0.30 14.07 -1.05
CA GLN A 26 1.02 14.62 0.10
C GLN A 26 2.05 15.68 -0.31
N ALA A 27 2.74 15.48 -1.44
CA ALA A 27 3.69 16.47 -1.98
C ALA A 27 3.02 17.76 -2.48
N LEU A 28 1.70 17.74 -2.70
CA LEU A 28 0.91 18.85 -3.23
C LEU A 28 0.03 19.52 -2.17
N VAL A 29 -0.01 18.99 -0.94
CA VAL A 29 -0.93 19.48 0.10
C VAL A 29 -0.28 20.55 0.96
N ASP A 30 -0.95 21.71 1.04
CA ASP A 30 -0.48 22.85 1.84
C ASP A 30 -0.89 22.76 3.31
N ASP A 31 -2.07 22.17 3.58
CA ASP A 31 -2.58 22.04 4.94
C ASP A 31 -1.70 21.09 5.78
N PRO A 32 -1.09 21.58 6.88
CA PRO A 32 -0.10 20.81 7.62
C PRO A 32 -0.68 19.63 8.39
N GLU A 33 -1.93 19.72 8.86
CA GLU A 33 -2.56 18.61 9.59
C GLU A 33 -2.98 17.50 8.63
N LEU A 34 -3.54 17.86 7.47
CA LEU A 34 -3.83 16.91 6.41
C LEU A 34 -2.54 16.24 5.91
N ARG A 35 -1.44 16.97 5.74
CA ARG A 35 -0.13 16.38 5.40
C ARG A 35 0.30 15.34 6.42
N ARG A 36 0.18 15.65 7.71
CA ARG A 36 0.54 14.74 8.82
C ARG A 36 -0.33 13.48 8.82
N LEU A 37 -1.63 13.61 8.58
CA LEU A 37 -2.53 12.46 8.46
C LEU A 37 -2.14 11.57 7.27
N MET A 38 -1.77 12.18 6.14
CA MET A 38 -1.31 11.46 4.95
C MET A 38 0.06 10.79 5.17
N GLU A 39 0.98 11.39 5.93
CA GLU A 39 2.24 10.76 6.35
C GLU A 39 1.99 9.50 7.18
N MET A 40 1.06 9.58 8.14
CA MET A 40 0.64 8.43 8.94
C MET A 40 0.06 7.31 8.07
N ASP A 41 -0.86 7.65 7.16
CA ASP A 41 -1.48 6.67 6.25
C ASP A 41 -0.45 6.01 5.32
N ALA A 42 0.47 6.80 4.75
CA ALA A 42 1.54 6.29 3.91
C ALA A 42 2.48 5.34 4.66
N ALA A 43 2.80 5.63 5.93
CA ALA A 43 3.63 4.77 6.77
C ALA A 43 2.93 3.43 7.08
N VAL A 44 1.64 3.48 7.46
CA VAL A 44 0.84 2.27 7.71
C VAL A 44 0.71 1.43 6.45
N THR A 45 0.35 2.06 5.32
CA THR A 45 0.20 1.37 4.03
C THR A 45 1.52 0.75 3.56
N THR A 46 2.66 1.41 3.80
CA THR A 46 3.98 0.84 3.49
C THR A 46 4.23 -0.45 4.27
N ARG A 47 3.92 -0.50 5.57
CA ARG A 47 4.06 -1.71 6.39
C ARG A 47 3.14 -2.83 5.91
N GLN A 48 1.87 -2.50 5.62
CA GLN A 48 0.92 -3.48 5.10
C GLN A 48 1.38 -4.09 3.76
N LEU A 49 2.00 -3.30 2.88
CA LEU A 49 2.58 -3.81 1.64
C LEU A 49 3.77 -4.74 1.89
N GLN A 50 4.58 -4.49 2.91
CA GLN A 50 5.67 -5.42 3.28
C GLN A 50 5.10 -6.77 3.74
N GLU A 51 4.04 -6.74 4.56
CA GLU A 51 3.35 -7.94 5.03
C GLU A 51 2.72 -8.72 3.87
N LEU A 52 2.00 -8.03 2.98
CA LEU A 52 1.36 -8.63 1.80
C LEU A 52 2.39 -9.24 0.83
N ASN A 53 3.49 -8.55 0.55
CA ASN A 53 4.59 -9.10 -0.26
C ASN A 53 5.23 -10.33 0.41
N GLY A 54 5.32 -10.33 1.74
CA GLY A 54 5.81 -11.49 2.50
C GLY A 54 4.86 -12.69 2.50
N LEU A 55 3.55 -12.46 2.33
CA LEU A 55 2.57 -13.53 2.10
C LEU A 55 2.63 -14.02 0.66
N LEU A 56 2.74 -13.10 -0.29
CA LEU A 56 2.82 -13.40 -1.72
C LEU A 56 4.03 -14.28 -2.05
N SER A 57 5.20 -13.97 -1.47
CA SER A 57 6.42 -14.76 -1.66
C SER A 57 6.35 -16.17 -1.09
N LYS A 58 5.44 -16.43 -0.15
CA LYS A 58 5.16 -17.77 0.39
C LYS A 58 4.07 -18.50 -0.39
N ALA A 59 3.20 -17.75 -1.08
CA ALA A 59 2.07 -18.28 -1.84
C ALA A 59 2.44 -18.66 -3.27
N ILE A 60 3.56 -18.12 -3.79
CA ILE A 60 4.15 -18.52 -5.07
C ILE A 60 5.23 -19.58 -4.78
N PRO A 61 5.12 -20.80 -5.34
CA PRO A 61 6.12 -21.87 -5.17
C PRO A 61 7.44 -21.59 -5.88
#